data_AF-A0A1H7PA01-F1
#
_entry.id   AF-A0A1H7PA01-F1
#
_cell.length_a   1.000
_cell.length_b   1.000
_cell.length_c   1.000
_cell.angle_alpha   90.00
_cell.angle_beta   90.00
_cell.angle_gamma   90.00
#
_symmetry.space_group_name_H-M   'P 1'
#
loop_
_entity.id
_entity.type
_entity.pdbx_description
1 polymer ?
#
loop_
_entity_poly.entity_id
_entity_poly.type
_entity_poly.pdbx_seq_one_letter_code
_entity_poly.pdbx_strand_id
1 'polypeptide(L)'
;MFDIGFWELLLIAIIGLVVLGPERLPVAIRTVRNWIASIRSFSEGVKNELSEELRIQELHANLKKAEQSDMKDLSPEVAASVKSLKEAAAMVNNPYQTADKTTQASKDVAQLNDNKSEKQDK
;
A
#
# COMPACT_ATOMS: atom_id res chain seq x y z
N MET A 1 36.81 -15.49 -0.68
CA MET A 1 37.96 -15.40 -1.59
C MET A 1 37.96 -14.03 -2.26
N PHE A 2 38.35 -13.01 -1.51
CA PHE A 2 38.65 -11.68 -2.03
C PHE A 2 39.76 -11.15 -1.14
N ASP A 3 40.90 -11.82 -1.18
CA ASP A 3 42.11 -11.42 -0.47
C ASP A 3 42.82 -10.28 -1.22
N ILE A 4 42.05 -9.30 -1.73
CA ILE A 4 42.60 -8.12 -2.39
C ILE A 4 43.15 -7.19 -1.32
N GLY A 5 44.45 -7.23 -1.14
CA GLY A 5 45.19 -6.34 -0.25
C GLY A 5 45.38 -4.94 -0.85
N PHE A 6 45.85 -4.02 -0.01
CA PHE A 6 46.20 -2.66 -0.42
C PHE A 6 47.22 -2.65 -1.58
N TRP A 7 48.18 -3.58 -1.56
CA TRP A 7 49.20 -3.71 -2.61
C TRP A 7 48.63 -4.11 -3.97
N GLU A 8 47.62 -4.99 -4.01
CA GLU A 8 46.99 -5.40 -5.27
C GLU A 8 46.12 -4.28 -5.84
N LEU A 9 45.40 -3.53 -4.99
CA LEU A 9 44.68 -2.33 -5.43
C LEU A 9 45.62 -1.29 -6.03
N LEU A 10 46.78 -1.06 -5.41
CA LEU A 10 47.79 -0.14 -5.94
C LEU A 10 48.31 -0.60 -7.31
N LEU A 11 48.62 -1.89 -7.46
CA LEU A 11 49.07 -2.46 -8.72
C LEU A 11 48.03 -2.27 -9.83
N ILE A 12 46.76 -2.60 -9.55
CA ILE A 12 45.65 -2.43 -10.50
C ILE A 12 45.47 -0.95 -10.86
N ALA A 13 45.60 -0.04 -9.89
CA ALA A 13 45.53 1.40 -10.15
C ALA A 13 46.64 1.86 -11.09
N ILE A 14 47.88 1.41 -10.89
CA ILE A 14 49.00 1.72 -11.79
C ILE A 14 48.74 1.17 -13.19
N ILE A 15 48.32 -0.09 -13.30
CA ILE A 15 47.99 -0.71 -14.60
C ILE A 15 46.87 0.07 -15.30
N GLY A 16 45.82 0.43 -14.56
CA GLY A 16 44.72 1.24 -15.08
C GLY A 16 45.18 2.61 -15.58
N LEU A 17 46.08 3.27 -14.86
CA LEU A 17 46.67 4.55 -15.28
C LEU A 17 47.54 4.41 -16.53
N VAL A 18 48.27 3.31 -16.70
CA VAL A 18 49.11 3.09 -17.89
C VAL A 18 48.28 2.74 -19.12
N VAL A 19 47.30 1.85 -18.97
CA VAL A 19 46.48 1.35 -20.08
C VAL A 19 45.50 2.40 -20.56
N LEU A 20 44.78 3.01 -19.62
CA LEU A 20 43.72 3.97 -19.94
C LEU A 20 44.25 5.40 -20.00
N GLY A 21 45.32 5.71 -19.24
CA GLY A 21 45.85 7.05 -19.07
C GLY A 21 45.24 7.76 -17.85
N PRO A 22 46.02 8.62 -17.15
CA PRO A 22 45.55 9.37 -15.98
C PRO A 22 44.40 10.33 -16.30
N GLU A 23 44.35 10.85 -17.52
CA GLU A 23 43.30 11.78 -17.98
C GLU A 23 41.95 11.07 -18.18
N ARG A 24 41.95 9.78 -18.53
CA ARG A 24 40.76 9.05 -18.97
C ARG A 24 40.13 8.20 -17.87
N LEU A 25 40.93 7.71 -16.92
CA LEU A 25 40.46 6.98 -15.73
C LEU A 25 39.36 7.74 -14.95
N PRO A 26 39.52 9.04 -14.59
CA PRO A 26 38.48 9.76 -13.87
C PRO A 26 37.19 9.95 -14.69
N VAL A 27 37.30 10.02 -16.01
CA VAL A 27 36.14 10.08 -16.91
C VAL A 27 35.40 8.73 -16.91
N ALA A 28 36.12 7.61 -16.98
CA ALA A 28 35.54 6.27 -16.93
C ALA A 28 34.79 6.01 -15.61
N ILE A 29 35.37 6.38 -14.47
CA ILE A 29 34.70 6.29 -13.16
C ILE A 29 33.40 7.10 -13.16
N ARG A 30 33.42 8.32 -13.71
CA ARG A 30 32.22 9.16 -13.81
C ARG A 30 31.14 8.53 -14.68
N THR A 31 31.50 7.88 -15.78
CA THR A 31 30.52 7.19 -16.63
C THR A 31 29.93 5.98 -15.91
N VAL A 32 30.78 5.12 -15.34
CA VAL A 32 30.35 3.91 -14.64
C VAL A 32 29.47 4.26 -13.44
N ARG A 33 29.88 5.21 -12.59
CA ARG A 33 29.07 5.61 -11.43
C ARG A 33 27.71 6.15 -11.86
N ASN A 34 27.65 6.92 -12.95
CA ASN A 34 26.41 7.49 -13.44
C ASN A 34 25.49 6.39 -13.96
N TRP A 35 26.01 5.38 -14.66
CA TRP A 35 25.25 4.20 -15.06
C TRP A 35 24.68 3.42 -13.87
N ILE A 36 25.50 3.16 -12.84
CA ILE A 36 25.02 2.52 -11.61
C ILE A 36 23.92 3.37 -10.96
N ALA A 37 24.11 4.68 -10.87
CA ALA A 37 23.13 5.60 -10.30
C ALA A 37 21.81 5.62 -11.10
N SER A 38 21.88 5.62 -12.44
CA SER A 38 20.71 5.57 -13.30
C SER A 38 19.92 4.27 -13.15
N ILE A 39 20.62 3.12 -13.02
CA ILE A 39 19.95 1.83 -12.79
C ILE A 39 19.28 1.80 -11.41
N ARG A 40 19.96 2.37 -10.40
CA ARG A 40 19.42 2.52 -9.05
C ARG A 40 18.15 3.39 -9.06
N SER A 41 18.20 4.57 -9.68
CA SER A 41 17.08 5.50 -9.75
C SER A 41 15.93 4.95 -10.60
N PHE A 42 16.21 4.21 -11.66
CA PHE A 42 15.20 3.52 -12.46
C PHE A 42 14.45 2.48 -11.61
N SER A 43 15.17 1.71 -10.80
CA SER A 43 14.55 0.74 -9.89
C SER A 43 13.67 1.42 -8.83
N GLU A 44 14.09 2.59 -8.33
CA GLU A 44 13.33 3.38 -7.36
C GLU A 44 12.11 4.07 -8.00
N GLY A 45 12.25 4.62 -9.21
CA GLY A 45 11.16 5.22 -9.98
C GLY A 45 10.09 4.20 -10.39
N VAL A 46 10.51 3.05 -10.93
CA VAL A 46 9.62 1.93 -11.26
C VAL A 46 8.91 1.44 -10.00
N LYS A 47 9.60 1.32 -8.85
CA LYS A 47 8.94 0.95 -7.59
C LYS A 47 7.91 2.00 -7.15
N ASN A 48 8.19 3.29 -7.33
CA ASN A 48 7.26 4.34 -6.95
C ASN A 48 6.01 4.36 -7.84
N GLU A 49 6.18 4.23 -9.15
CA GLU A 49 5.07 4.19 -10.13
C GLU A 49 4.27 2.89 -10.02
N LEU A 50 4.94 1.74 -9.86
CA LEU A 50 4.26 0.45 -9.64
C LEU A 50 3.61 0.37 -8.25
N SER A 51 4.14 1.05 -7.23
CA SER A 51 3.48 1.11 -5.91
C SER A 51 2.17 1.90 -5.95
N GLU A 52 1.98 2.74 -6.96
CA GLU A 52 0.77 3.54 -7.13
C GLU A 52 -0.30 2.78 -7.95
N GLU A 53 0.09 1.99 -8.97
CA GLU A 53 -0.84 1.22 -9.81
C GLU A 53 -0.96 -0.29 -9.46
N LEU A 54 0.14 -1.00 -9.21
CA LEU A 54 0.12 -2.45 -8.90
C LEU A 54 -0.28 -2.75 -7.46
N ARG A 55 -0.28 -1.76 -6.56
CA ARG A 55 -0.78 -1.94 -5.19
C ARG A 55 -2.24 -2.38 -5.20
N ILE A 56 -3.07 -1.96 -6.16
CA ILE A 56 -4.45 -2.45 -6.21
C ILE A 56 -4.49 -3.93 -6.62
N GLN A 57 -3.77 -4.33 -7.67
CA GLN A 57 -3.84 -5.71 -8.17
C GLN A 57 -3.17 -6.74 -7.26
N GLU A 58 -2.03 -6.40 -6.66
CA GLU A 58 -1.36 -7.28 -5.70
C GLU A 58 -2.03 -7.25 -4.32
N LEU A 59 -2.58 -6.13 -3.85
CA LEU A 59 -3.41 -6.17 -2.65
C LEU A 59 -4.62 -7.06 -2.89
N HIS A 60 -5.31 -6.97 -4.03
CA HIS A 60 -6.43 -7.88 -4.32
C HIS A 60 -6.01 -9.36 -4.40
N ALA A 61 -4.85 -9.67 -4.99
CA ALA A 61 -4.36 -11.05 -5.06
C ALA A 61 -3.91 -11.58 -3.70
N ASN A 62 -3.19 -10.77 -2.91
CA ASN A 62 -2.75 -11.13 -1.56
C ASN A 62 -3.92 -11.18 -0.57
N LEU A 63 -4.90 -10.27 -0.69
CA LEU A 63 -6.11 -10.24 0.14
C LEU A 63 -7.04 -11.39 -0.23
N LYS A 64 -7.17 -11.76 -1.51
CA LYS A 64 -7.91 -12.96 -1.94
C LYS A 64 -7.22 -14.24 -1.49
N LYS A 65 -5.89 -14.29 -1.53
CA LYS A 65 -5.11 -15.44 -1.05
C LYS A 65 -5.21 -15.57 0.48
N ALA A 66 -5.14 -14.47 1.21
CA ALA A 66 -5.37 -14.39 2.64
C ALA A 66 -6.81 -14.82 2.98
N GLU A 67 -7.82 -14.23 2.32
CA GLU A 67 -9.22 -14.60 2.48
C GLU A 67 -9.45 -16.09 2.22
N GLN A 68 -8.83 -16.68 1.19
CA GLN A 68 -8.94 -18.12 0.90
C GLN A 68 -8.18 -19.01 1.89
N SER A 69 -7.05 -18.56 2.43
CA SER A 69 -6.32 -19.29 3.47
C SER A 69 -7.02 -19.21 4.82
N ASP A 70 -7.54 -18.04 5.19
CA ASP A 70 -8.34 -17.83 6.38
C ASP A 70 -9.71 -18.53 6.24
N MET A 71 -10.26 -18.66 5.02
CA MET A 71 -11.54 -19.37 4.75
C MET A 71 -11.56 -20.82 5.19
N LYS A 72 -10.39 -21.49 5.15
CA LYS A 72 -10.30 -22.93 5.45
C LYS A 72 -10.19 -23.23 6.94
N ASP A 73 -9.91 -22.23 7.78
CA ASP A 73 -9.65 -22.38 9.21
C ASP A 73 -10.49 -21.44 10.12
N LEU A 74 -11.56 -20.78 9.61
CA LEU A 74 -12.37 -19.90 10.46
C LEU A 74 -13.13 -20.68 11.55
N SER A 75 -12.61 -20.59 12.77
CA SER A 75 -13.40 -20.65 14.00
C SER A 75 -14.54 -19.61 13.92
N PRO A 76 -15.75 -19.90 14.45
CA PRO A 76 -16.93 -19.02 14.38
C PRO A 76 -16.68 -17.57 14.82
N GLU A 77 -15.67 -17.34 15.66
CA GLU A 77 -15.23 -16.04 16.13
C GLU A 77 -14.60 -15.16 15.03
N VAL A 78 -13.83 -15.76 14.12
CA VAL A 78 -13.16 -15.03 13.03
C VAL A 78 -14.19 -14.67 11.95
N ALA A 79 -15.17 -15.53 11.68
CA ALA A 79 -16.24 -15.25 10.74
C ALA A 79 -17.12 -14.06 11.19
N ALA A 80 -17.37 -13.94 12.49
CA ALA A 80 -18.06 -12.80 13.08
C ALA A 80 -17.26 -11.49 12.93
N SER A 81 -15.93 -11.58 13.10
CA SER A 81 -15.02 -10.43 12.98
C SER A 81 -14.90 -9.94 11.54
N VAL A 82 -14.80 -10.84 10.57
CA VAL A 82 -14.78 -10.48 9.13
C VAL A 82 -16.11 -9.87 8.70
N LYS A 83 -17.24 -10.35 9.23
CA LYS A 83 -18.56 -9.78 8.94
C LYS A 83 -18.71 -8.36 9.48
N SER A 84 -18.25 -8.07 10.71
CA SER A 84 -18.32 -6.73 11.28
C SER A 84 -17.38 -5.75 10.56
N LEU A 85 -16.18 -6.19 10.16
CA LEU A 85 -15.26 -5.43 9.32
C LEU A 85 -15.88 -5.11 7.95
N LYS A 86 -16.55 -6.07 7.33
CA LYS A 86 -17.26 -5.88 6.05
C LYS A 86 -18.42 -4.89 6.18
N GLU A 87 -19.15 -4.94 7.28
CA GLU A 87 -20.27 -4.02 7.57
C GLU A 87 -19.77 -2.59 7.86
N ALA A 88 -18.69 -2.44 8.63
CA ALA A 88 -18.04 -1.16 8.87
C ALA A 88 -17.45 -0.55 7.59
N ALA A 89 -16.80 -1.36 6.75
CA ALA A 89 -16.28 -0.92 5.46
C ALA A 89 -17.40 -0.50 4.49
N ALA A 90 -18.53 -1.23 4.49
CA ALA A 90 -19.69 -0.87 3.68
C ALA A 90 -20.34 0.45 4.15
N MET A 91 -20.30 0.74 5.45
CA MET A 91 -20.80 1.99 6.04
C MET A 91 -19.92 3.19 5.67
N VAL A 92 -18.60 3.01 5.59
CA VAL A 92 -17.66 4.05 5.12
C VAL A 92 -17.80 4.30 3.62
N ASN A 93 -18.07 3.26 2.83
CA ASN A 93 -18.19 3.38 1.37
C ASN A 93 -19.55 3.93 0.90
N ASN A 94 -20.57 3.99 1.77
CA ASN A 94 -21.89 4.56 1.46
C ASN A 94 -22.37 5.57 2.52
N PRO A 95 -21.70 6.74 2.63
CA PRO A 95 -22.03 7.76 3.63
C PRO A 95 -23.42 8.40 3.45
N TYR A 96 -24.09 8.17 2.32
CA TYR A 96 -25.38 8.80 2.00
C TYR A 96 -26.61 7.95 2.34
N GLN A 97 -26.48 6.65 2.65
CA GLN A 97 -27.66 5.80 2.88
C GLN A 97 -28.14 5.78 4.35
N THR A 98 -27.33 6.29 5.29
CA THR A 98 -27.70 6.46 6.70
C THR A 98 -28.48 7.76 6.97
N ALA A 99 -28.36 8.75 6.08
CA ALA A 99 -29.14 9.98 6.15
C ALA A 99 -30.63 9.75 5.84
N ASP A 100 -30.94 8.79 4.96
CA ASP A 100 -32.32 8.46 4.60
C ASP A 100 -33.08 7.71 5.70
N LYS A 101 -32.40 6.82 6.45
CA LYS A 101 -33.03 6.13 7.60
C LYS A 101 -33.25 7.02 8.81
N THR A 102 -32.38 8.01 9.04
CA THR A 102 -32.52 8.97 10.17
C THR A 102 -33.65 9.98 9.91
N THR A 103 -33.93 10.28 8.64
CA THR A 103 -35.03 11.18 8.23
C THR A 103 -36.39 10.48 8.17
N GLN A 104 -36.42 9.15 7.96
CA GLN A 104 -37.66 8.38 8.07
C GLN A 104 -38.02 8.02 9.52
N ALA A 105 -37.03 7.71 10.37
CA ALA A 105 -37.29 7.49 11.79
C ALA A 105 -37.86 8.74 12.49
N SER A 106 -37.42 9.94 12.11
CA SER A 106 -37.92 11.20 12.66
C SER A 106 -39.32 11.59 12.19
N LYS A 107 -39.81 11.08 11.05
CA LYS A 107 -41.21 11.24 10.63
C LYS A 107 -42.16 10.28 11.34
N ASP A 108 -41.72 9.07 11.68
CA ASP A 108 -42.55 8.11 12.43
C ASP A 108 -42.69 8.49 13.92
N VAL A 109 -41.67 9.08 14.55
CA VAL A 109 -41.83 9.58 15.95
C VAL A 109 -42.68 10.84 16.03
N ALA A 110 -42.76 11.64 14.97
CA ALA A 110 -43.62 12.83 14.95
C ALA A 110 -45.11 12.49 14.82
N GLN A 111 -45.47 11.41 14.11
CA GLN A 111 -46.87 11.01 13.92
C GLN A 111 -47.47 10.20 15.09
N LEU A 112 -46.65 9.56 15.93
CA LEU A 112 -47.11 8.86 17.13
C LEU A 112 -47.42 9.81 18.31
N ASN A 113 -46.97 11.06 18.25
CA ASN A 113 -47.12 12.02 19.33
C ASN A 113 -48.41 12.85 19.22
N ASP A 114 -48.96 13.04 18.02
CA ASP A 114 -50.22 13.78 17.81
C ASP A 114 -51.47 12.96 18.19
N ASN A 115 -51.40 11.62 18.20
CA ASN A 115 -52.56 10.77 18.54
C ASN A 115 -52.68 10.45 20.04
N LYS A 116 -51.82 11.03 20.89
CA LYS A 116 -51.86 10.81 22.35
C LYS A 116 -52.45 11.98 23.14
N SER A 117 -52.58 13.16 22.53
CA SER A 117 -53.06 14.37 23.21
C SER A 117 -54.59 14.55 23.24
N GLU A 118 -55.39 13.69 22.59
CA GLU A 118 -56.87 13.83 22.61
C GLU A 118 -57.61 12.84 23.52
N LYS A 119 -56.89 12.01 24.31
CA LYS A 119 -57.52 11.04 25.23
C LYS A 119 -57.22 11.25 26.71
N GLN A 120 -56.79 12.46 27.10
CA GLN A 120 -56.55 12.79 28.52
C GLN A 120 -57.22 14.10 28.97
N ASP A 121 -58.32 14.49 28.33
CA ASP A 121 -59.23 15.52 28.86
C ASP A 121 -60.67 15.23 28.38
N LYS A 122 -61.28 14.17 28.94
CA LYS A 122 -62.72 14.03 29.22
C LYS A 122 -63.03 12.71 29.93
#